data_AF-A0A9E6EU90-F1
#
_entry.id   AF-A0A9E6EU90-F1
#
_cell.length_a   1.000
_cell.length_b   1.000
_cell.length_c   1.000
_cell.angle_alpha   90.00
_cell.angle_beta   90.00
_cell.angle_gamma   90.00
#
_symmetry.space_group_name_H-M   'P 1'
#
loop_
_entity.id
_entity.type
_entity.pdbx_description
1 polymer ?
#
loop_
_entity_poly.entity_id
_entity_poly.type
_entity_poly.pdbx_seq_one_letter_code
_entity_poly.pdbx_strand_id
1 'polypeptide(L)'
;MIQIIEVKTKKQLSEFIKFPDKLYKDNKFRVPPLHSFEKAALSSDKNPAFDFCEAKYWLAYENKKIVGRIAAIINLKANEIWNEKAVRYGWIDFIDNTDVSSALMNAVENWGKSKGMTKVQGPLGFTDMDLEGMLVEGFDELSTQTSIYNFPYYPVHLEKFGYSKDVDWIQYEIKIPDKIPDKVKRICELVKQKYNLKILNFKKSKDILPYAEQMFYTINEGFKDLFGFVPLTERQIKHYVSQYFGMVNPKYVSFVVDNNNEMVGFGLGFLSLSKAFIKAKGKLFPFGFIHILKDMKKNDTADLLMQGVKNDYKLKGVPAIFYAHMMQNFIDNGVKTAISSNVLEQNKSSFLMFTNGYEVRQHIRRRIYTKHI
;
A
#
# COMPACT_ATOMS: atom_id res chain seq x y z
N MET A 1 18.37 30.28 3.18
CA MET A 1 17.00 30.44 3.72
C MET A 1 16.09 29.49 2.96
N ILE A 2 15.34 28.64 3.67
CA ILE A 2 14.37 27.72 3.09
C ILE A 2 13.03 28.44 2.92
N GLN A 3 12.47 28.41 1.72
CA GLN A 3 11.15 28.97 1.42
C GLN A 3 10.13 27.85 1.23
N ILE A 4 9.06 27.87 2.02
CA ILE A 4 7.94 26.95 1.88
C ILE A 4 6.87 27.59 1.00
N ILE A 5 6.52 26.94 -0.11
CA ILE A 5 5.53 27.43 -1.07
C ILE A 5 4.39 26.41 -1.19
N GLU A 6 3.16 26.86 -0.93
CA GLU A 6 1.95 26.05 -1.14
C GLU A 6 1.73 25.78 -2.64
N VAL A 7 1.41 24.53 -2.96
CA VAL A 7 1.08 24.08 -4.31
C VAL A 7 -0.35 24.51 -4.65
N LYS A 8 -0.49 25.49 -5.54
CA LYS A 8 -1.80 26.06 -5.95
C LYS A 8 -2.12 25.86 -7.44
N THR A 9 -1.13 25.46 -8.24
CA THR A 9 -1.27 25.34 -9.70
C THR A 9 -0.95 23.93 -10.19
N LYS A 10 -1.52 23.56 -11.34
CA LYS A 10 -1.21 22.28 -12.02
C LYS A 10 0.28 22.12 -12.33
N LYS A 11 1.00 23.22 -12.58
CA LYS A 11 2.45 23.23 -12.78
C LYS A 11 3.20 22.86 -11.51
N GLN A 12 2.90 23.53 -10.39
CA GLN A 12 3.50 23.21 -9.09
C GLN A 12 3.17 21.78 -8.66
N LEU A 13 1.96 21.29 -8.91
CA LEU A 13 1.61 19.89 -8.60
C LEU A 13 2.44 18.92 -9.44
N SER A 14 2.72 19.23 -10.72
CA SER A 14 3.63 18.42 -11.51
C SER A 14 5.07 18.47 -10.98
N GLU A 15 5.53 19.58 -10.44
CA GLU A 15 6.86 19.72 -9.83
C GLU A 15 6.95 18.92 -8.52
N PHE A 16 5.90 18.98 -7.69
CA PHE A 16 5.70 18.15 -6.49
C PHE A 16 5.82 16.66 -6.79
N ILE A 17 5.11 16.18 -7.82
CA ILE A 17 5.12 14.77 -8.23
C ILE A 17 6.51 14.33 -8.72
N LYS A 18 7.22 15.20 -9.46
CA LYS A 18 8.50 14.86 -10.10
C LYS A 18 9.72 15.03 -9.22
N PHE A 19 9.62 15.76 -8.10
CA PHE A 19 10.77 16.01 -7.23
C PHE A 19 11.53 14.72 -6.82
N PRO A 20 10.87 13.62 -6.40
CA PRO A 20 11.54 12.39 -6.04
C PRO A 20 12.35 11.76 -7.18
N ASP A 21 11.96 11.93 -8.44
CA ASP A 21 12.72 11.38 -9.57
C ASP A 21 14.16 11.88 -9.58
N LYS A 22 14.33 13.17 -9.23
CA LYS A 22 15.65 13.77 -9.11
C LYS A 22 16.37 13.33 -7.85
N LEU A 23 15.66 13.25 -6.72
CA LEU A 23 16.22 12.87 -5.42
C LEU A 23 16.75 11.43 -5.42
N TYR A 24 16.03 10.51 -6.06
CA TYR A 24 16.34 9.07 -6.07
C TYR A 24 16.91 8.57 -7.40
N LYS A 25 17.42 9.45 -8.27
CA LYS A 25 17.88 9.09 -9.63
C LYS A 25 18.84 7.89 -9.70
N ASP A 26 19.69 7.74 -8.67
CA ASP A 26 20.73 6.71 -8.59
C ASP A 26 20.39 5.59 -7.58
N ASN A 27 19.21 5.66 -6.94
CA ASN A 27 18.77 4.66 -5.98
C ASN A 27 18.17 3.45 -6.71
N LYS A 28 18.65 2.25 -6.39
CA LYS A 28 18.26 0.99 -7.06
C LYS A 28 17.04 0.31 -6.42
N PHE A 29 16.60 0.79 -5.27
CA PHE A 29 15.64 0.13 -4.38
C PHE A 29 14.28 0.83 -4.36
N ARG A 30 14.24 2.13 -4.67
CA ARG A 30 12.99 2.87 -4.81
C ARG A 30 12.28 2.49 -6.10
N VAL A 31 11.01 2.10 -5.96
CA VAL A 31 10.10 1.93 -7.08
C VAL A 31 9.29 3.21 -7.26
N PRO A 32 9.45 3.97 -8.37
CA PRO A 32 8.68 5.18 -8.60
C PRO A 32 7.23 4.83 -8.99
N PRO A 33 6.21 5.44 -8.39
CA PRO A 33 4.85 5.33 -8.90
C PRO A 33 4.72 6.00 -10.28
N LEU A 34 3.68 5.66 -11.03
CA LEU A 34 3.37 6.38 -12.26
C LEU A 34 2.89 7.80 -11.93
N HIS A 35 3.45 8.80 -12.62
CA HIS A 35 3.04 10.20 -12.41
C HIS A 35 1.55 10.43 -12.66
N SER A 36 0.93 9.65 -13.54
CA SER A 36 -0.52 9.70 -13.77
C SER A 36 -1.32 9.27 -12.56
N PHE A 37 -0.84 8.27 -11.80
CA PHE A 37 -1.50 7.79 -10.59
C PHE A 37 -1.32 8.77 -9.44
N GLU A 38 -0.11 9.29 -9.22
CA GLU A 38 0.09 10.35 -8.21
C GLU A 38 -0.75 11.60 -8.53
N LYS A 39 -0.81 11.99 -9.81
CA LYS A 39 -1.65 13.12 -10.24
C LYS A 39 -3.13 12.86 -10.00
N ALA A 40 -3.62 11.64 -10.20
CA ALA A 40 -5.01 11.29 -9.92
C ALA A 40 -5.30 11.32 -8.42
N ALA A 41 -4.42 10.75 -7.60
CA ALA A 41 -4.56 10.72 -6.14
C ALA A 41 -4.54 12.12 -5.51
N LEU A 42 -3.65 13.01 -5.99
CA LEU A 42 -3.48 14.36 -5.45
C LEU A 42 -4.44 15.41 -6.05
N SER A 43 -5.33 15.00 -6.96
CA SER A 43 -6.32 15.87 -7.61
C SER A 43 -7.67 15.74 -6.93
N SER A 44 -8.19 16.85 -6.39
CA SER A 44 -9.53 16.88 -5.77
C SER A 44 -10.67 16.63 -6.75
N ASP A 45 -10.47 16.92 -8.04
CA ASP A 45 -11.43 16.63 -9.11
C ASP A 45 -11.48 15.14 -9.50
N LYS A 46 -10.54 14.32 -9.01
CA LYS A 46 -10.37 12.92 -9.43
C LYS A 46 -10.46 11.91 -8.31
N ASN A 47 -9.87 12.22 -7.16
CA ASN A 47 -9.82 11.31 -6.02
C ASN A 47 -11.10 11.47 -5.16
N PRO A 48 -11.95 10.44 -5.05
CA PRO A 48 -13.17 10.52 -4.25
C PRO A 48 -12.94 10.74 -2.75
N ALA A 49 -11.72 10.53 -2.23
CA ALA A 49 -11.41 10.79 -0.83
C ALA A 49 -11.60 12.28 -0.45
N PHE A 50 -11.54 13.20 -1.43
CA PHE A 50 -11.83 14.62 -1.21
C PHE A 50 -13.28 14.92 -0.85
N ASP A 51 -14.20 13.94 -0.94
CA ASP A 51 -15.55 14.07 -0.42
C ASP A 51 -15.56 14.28 1.12
N PHE A 52 -14.49 13.87 1.80
CA PHE A 52 -14.35 13.97 3.26
C PHE A 52 -12.91 14.29 3.74
N CYS A 53 -11.99 14.55 2.81
CA CYS A 53 -10.62 14.96 3.12
C CYS A 53 -10.36 16.39 2.67
N GLU A 54 -9.72 17.17 3.54
CA GLU A 54 -9.04 18.40 3.14
C GLU A 54 -7.55 18.10 2.98
N ALA A 55 -6.88 18.69 1.98
CA ALA A 55 -5.45 18.52 1.82
C ALA A 55 -4.75 19.80 1.35
N LYS A 56 -3.49 19.93 1.77
CA LYS A 56 -2.56 20.94 1.28
C LYS A 56 -1.22 20.31 0.98
N TYR A 57 -0.52 20.85 -0.01
CA TYR A 57 0.81 20.39 -0.39
C TYR A 57 1.78 21.55 -0.42
N TRP A 58 3.02 21.30 -0.04
CA TRP A 58 4.08 22.29 -0.06
C TRP A 58 5.32 21.77 -0.74
N LEU A 59 6.02 22.70 -1.39
CA LEU A 59 7.37 22.54 -1.90
C LEU A 59 8.31 23.41 -1.07
N ALA A 60 9.45 22.84 -0.68
CA ALA A 60 10.56 23.58 -0.07
C ALA A 60 11.54 23.99 -1.16
N TYR A 61 11.90 25.27 -1.18
CA TYR A 61 12.89 25.84 -2.09
C TYR A 61 14.10 26.37 -1.33
N GLU A 62 15.28 26.11 -1.89
CA GLU A 62 16.54 26.75 -1.52
C GLU A 62 17.19 27.28 -2.80
N ASN A 63 17.50 28.58 -2.86
CA ASN A 63 18.12 29.21 -4.03
C ASN A 63 17.37 28.90 -5.36
N LYS A 64 16.02 28.98 -5.33
CA LYS A 64 15.10 28.66 -6.43
C LYS A 64 15.10 27.18 -6.88
N LYS A 65 15.80 26.30 -6.18
CA LYS A 65 15.78 24.84 -6.43
C LYS A 65 14.84 24.18 -5.43
N ILE A 66 14.02 23.25 -5.91
CA ILE A 66 13.22 22.40 -5.02
C ILE A 66 14.17 21.47 -4.27
N VAL A 67 14.03 21.47 -2.94
CA VAL A 67 14.83 20.67 -2.00
C VAL A 67 13.97 19.75 -1.12
N GLY A 68 12.65 19.89 -1.20
CA GLY A 68 11.73 18.95 -0.58
C GLY A 68 10.26 19.17 -0.92
N ARG A 69 9.43 18.25 -0.50
CA ARG A 69 7.97 18.23 -0.67
C ARG A 69 7.29 17.57 0.53
N ILE A 70 6.06 17.97 0.82
CA ILE A 70 5.20 17.31 1.80
C ILE A 70 3.72 17.57 1.51
N ALA A 71 2.88 16.57 1.75
CA ALA A 71 1.43 16.71 1.80
C ALA A 71 0.95 16.66 3.25
N ALA A 72 -0.04 17.48 3.58
CA ALA A 72 -0.86 17.32 4.78
C ALA A 72 -2.29 17.03 4.38
N ILE A 73 -2.93 16.13 5.13
CA ILE A 73 -4.29 15.64 4.86
C ILE A 73 -5.06 15.61 6.19
N ILE A 74 -6.22 16.25 6.24
CA ILE A 74 -7.18 16.07 7.32
C ILE A 74 -8.27 15.16 6.78
N ASN A 75 -8.32 13.93 7.30
CA ASN A 75 -9.35 12.96 6.96
C ASN A 75 -10.43 12.99 8.03
N LEU A 76 -11.57 13.61 7.72
CA LEU A 76 -12.65 13.84 8.69
C LEU A 76 -13.27 12.51 9.18
N LYS A 77 -13.40 11.53 8.27
CA LYS A 77 -13.91 10.20 8.62
C LYS A 77 -12.98 9.43 9.54
N ALA A 78 -11.66 9.50 9.28
CA ALA A 78 -10.69 8.87 10.18
C ALA A 78 -10.77 9.49 11.58
N ASN A 79 -10.80 10.82 11.66
CA ASN A 79 -10.90 11.53 12.93
C ASN A 79 -12.19 11.18 13.69
N GLU A 80 -13.32 11.00 12.98
CA GLU A 80 -14.59 10.55 13.58
C GLU A 80 -14.52 9.10 14.09
N ILE A 81 -14.10 8.15 13.24
CA ILE A 81 -14.07 6.72 13.57
C ILE A 81 -13.12 6.43 14.73
N TRP A 82 -11.95 7.06 14.73
CA TRP A 82 -10.89 6.82 15.71
C TRP A 82 -11.00 7.77 16.92
N ASN A 83 -11.99 8.68 16.92
CA ASN A 83 -12.18 9.71 17.94
C ASN A 83 -10.91 10.53 18.21
N GLU A 84 -10.30 11.03 17.12
CA GLU A 84 -9.06 11.77 17.15
C GLU A 84 -9.19 13.14 16.49
N LYS A 85 -8.21 14.01 16.73
CA LYS A 85 -8.01 15.26 16.01
C LYS A 85 -6.63 15.28 15.37
N ALA A 86 -6.44 14.44 14.36
CA ALA A 86 -5.16 14.26 13.70
C ALA A 86 -5.11 14.97 12.34
N VAL A 87 -3.97 15.60 12.05
CA VAL A 87 -3.54 15.89 10.68
C VAL A 87 -2.58 14.78 10.25
N ARG A 88 -2.83 14.19 9.08
CA ARG A 88 -1.91 13.25 8.45
C ARG A 88 -0.85 14.01 7.67
N TYR A 89 0.37 13.50 7.61
CA TYR A 89 1.33 13.87 6.57
C TYR A 89 1.63 12.71 5.65
N GLY A 90 1.99 12.99 4.40
CA GLY A 90 2.33 12.00 3.39
C GLY A 90 3.13 12.64 2.26
N TRP A 91 3.47 11.87 1.22
CA TRP A 91 4.29 12.35 0.08
C TRP A 91 5.48 13.21 0.52
N ILE A 92 6.16 12.77 1.59
CA ILE A 92 7.28 13.50 2.17
C ILE A 92 8.56 13.08 1.47
N ASP A 93 9.27 14.05 0.90
CA ASP A 93 10.62 13.82 0.38
C ASP A 93 11.49 15.06 0.57
N PHE A 94 12.74 14.90 0.97
CA PHE A 94 13.65 16.02 1.20
C PHE A 94 15.12 15.58 1.10
N ILE A 95 16.00 16.51 0.73
CA ILE A 95 17.45 16.32 0.82
C ILE A 95 17.90 16.22 2.28
N ASP A 96 19.03 15.59 2.56
CA ASP A 96 19.61 15.44 3.90
C ASP A 96 20.08 16.80 4.48
N ASN A 97 19.11 17.62 4.88
CA ASN A 97 19.27 18.91 5.50
C ASN A 97 18.14 19.09 6.51
N THR A 98 18.52 19.18 7.80
CA THR A 98 17.56 19.26 8.90
C THR A 98 16.66 20.50 8.79
N ASP A 99 17.14 21.63 8.29
CA ASP A 99 16.35 22.85 8.10
C ASP A 99 15.21 22.64 7.10
N VAL A 100 15.47 21.86 6.03
CA VAL A 100 14.45 21.53 5.02
C VAL A 100 13.36 20.67 5.62
N SER A 101 13.73 19.58 6.29
CA SER A 101 12.76 18.69 6.92
C SER A 101 11.98 19.35 8.05
N SER A 102 12.64 20.20 8.86
CA SER A 102 11.99 20.96 9.93
C SER A 102 10.95 21.91 9.35
N ALA A 103 11.30 22.69 8.32
CA ALA A 103 10.39 23.63 7.68
C ALA A 103 9.17 22.93 7.04
N LEU A 104 9.36 21.75 6.43
CA LEU A 104 8.27 20.95 5.88
C LEU A 104 7.32 20.43 6.98
N MET A 105 7.86 19.83 8.05
CA MET A 105 7.02 19.33 9.15
C MET A 105 6.30 20.48 9.86
N ASN A 106 6.96 21.61 10.10
CA ASN A 106 6.33 22.80 10.68
C ASN A 106 5.15 23.31 9.84
N ALA A 107 5.20 23.20 8.51
CA ALA A 107 4.08 23.58 7.64
C ALA A 107 2.85 22.68 7.89
N VAL A 108 3.06 21.37 8.07
CA VAL A 108 2.01 20.41 8.44
C VAL A 108 1.47 20.73 9.83
N GLU A 109 2.36 20.88 10.82
CA GLU A 109 1.99 21.15 12.22
C GLU A 109 1.15 22.42 12.32
N ASN A 110 1.60 23.53 11.72
CA ASN A 110 0.89 24.80 11.75
C ASN A 110 -0.45 24.74 11.04
N TRP A 111 -0.54 24.05 9.89
CA TRP A 111 -1.81 23.87 9.20
C TRP A 111 -2.78 23.03 10.03
N GLY A 112 -2.31 21.93 10.64
CA GLY A 112 -3.08 21.13 11.58
C GLY A 112 -3.64 21.95 12.75
N LYS A 113 -2.78 22.72 13.45
CA LYS A 113 -3.22 23.60 14.55
C LYS A 113 -4.25 24.61 14.09
N SER A 114 -4.06 25.23 12.91
CA SER A 114 -5.01 26.20 12.36
C SER A 114 -6.40 25.60 12.07
N LYS A 115 -6.48 24.28 11.94
CA LYS A 115 -7.71 23.49 11.75
C LYS A 115 -8.20 22.80 13.02
N GLY A 116 -7.58 23.08 14.17
CA GLY A 116 -7.97 22.53 15.47
C GLY A 116 -7.51 21.09 15.71
N MET A 117 -6.53 20.61 14.93
CA MET A 117 -5.90 19.30 15.15
C MET A 117 -4.91 19.39 16.31
N THR A 118 -4.81 18.31 17.09
CA THR A 118 -3.96 18.20 18.29
C THR A 118 -2.84 17.16 18.14
N LYS A 119 -2.79 16.47 17.00
CA LYS A 119 -1.83 15.42 16.70
C LYS A 119 -1.43 15.45 15.22
N VAL A 120 -0.17 15.12 14.94
CA VAL A 120 0.32 14.79 13.59
C VAL A 120 0.61 13.31 13.53
N GLN A 121 0.22 12.66 12.43
CA GLN A 121 0.44 11.22 12.22
C GLN A 121 0.88 10.93 10.77
N GLY A 122 1.83 10.03 10.55
CA GLY A 122 2.24 9.68 9.19
C GLY A 122 3.59 8.98 9.08
N PRO A 123 4.05 8.68 7.85
CA PRO A 123 3.41 9.04 6.60
C PRO A 123 2.18 8.15 6.31
N LEU A 124 1.03 8.79 6.08
CA LEU A 124 -0.25 8.17 5.73
C LEU A 124 -0.86 8.87 4.51
N GLY A 125 -1.67 8.15 3.76
CA GLY A 125 -2.38 8.68 2.61
C GLY A 125 -3.79 9.17 2.92
N PHE A 126 -4.59 9.32 1.86
CA PHE A 126 -6.03 9.58 1.97
C PHE A 126 -6.78 8.33 2.43
N THR A 127 -6.30 7.16 2.00
CA THR A 127 -6.85 5.84 2.29
C THR A 127 -5.72 4.83 2.47
N ASP A 128 -6.01 3.69 3.08
CA ASP A 128 -5.06 2.56 3.21
C ASP A 128 -4.62 1.96 1.86
N MET A 129 -5.19 2.40 0.73
CA MET A 129 -4.74 2.01 -0.61
C MET A 129 -3.58 2.88 -1.13
N ASP A 130 -3.27 3.98 -0.44
CA ASP A 130 -2.14 4.84 -0.75
C ASP A 130 -0.83 4.24 -0.20
N LEU A 131 0.30 4.85 -0.57
CA LEU A 131 1.59 4.46 -0.02
C LEU A 131 1.74 5.03 1.39
N GLU A 132 2.05 4.16 2.34
CA GLU A 132 2.13 4.52 3.76
C GLU A 132 3.35 3.91 4.44
N GLY A 133 3.74 4.47 5.60
CA GLY A 133 4.76 3.92 6.49
C GLY A 133 6.19 4.28 6.08
N MET A 134 6.88 5.00 6.94
CA MET A 134 8.28 5.40 6.71
C MET A 134 9.21 4.19 6.87
N LEU A 135 10.07 3.93 5.89
CA LEU A 135 11.08 2.89 5.94
C LEU A 135 12.05 3.15 7.10
N VAL A 136 12.19 2.17 7.99
CA VAL A 136 13.09 2.19 9.16
C VAL A 136 14.06 0.99 9.18
N GLU A 137 13.76 -0.11 8.47
CA GLU A 137 14.66 -1.26 8.29
C GLU A 137 14.53 -1.79 6.85
N GLY A 138 15.64 -2.26 6.25
CA GLY A 138 15.67 -2.80 4.87
C GLY A 138 15.95 -1.75 3.80
N PHE A 139 16.84 -0.77 4.07
CA PHE A 139 17.21 0.29 3.11
C PHE A 139 17.94 -0.23 1.86
N ASP A 140 18.49 -1.43 1.94
CA ASP A 140 19.18 -2.19 0.89
C ASP A 140 18.28 -3.23 0.20
N GLU A 141 16.98 -3.23 0.49
CA GLU A 141 15.99 -4.13 -0.11
C GLU A 141 15.13 -3.39 -1.15
N LEU A 142 14.76 -4.08 -2.22
CA LEU A 142 13.88 -3.53 -3.26
C LEU A 142 12.47 -3.31 -2.69
N SER A 143 11.96 -2.08 -2.77
CA SER A 143 10.57 -1.81 -2.41
C SER A 143 9.59 -2.44 -3.41
N THR A 144 8.35 -2.65 -2.99
CA THR A 144 7.25 -2.97 -3.90
C THR A 144 6.63 -1.68 -4.46
N GLN A 145 5.83 -1.80 -5.53
CA GLN A 145 5.05 -0.68 -6.05
C GLN A 145 3.97 -0.16 -5.07
N THR A 146 3.70 -0.92 -4.01
CA THR A 146 2.65 -0.68 -3.01
C THR A 146 3.22 -0.15 -1.70
N SER A 147 4.49 0.24 -1.68
CA SER A 147 5.14 0.66 -0.44
C SER A 147 6.06 1.86 -0.61
N ILE A 148 6.14 2.68 0.44
CA ILE A 148 7.07 3.82 0.51
C ILE A 148 8.51 3.33 0.58
N TYR A 149 9.39 4.08 -0.06
CA TYR A 149 10.83 4.04 0.18
C TYR A 149 11.33 5.45 0.52
N ASN A 150 12.18 5.56 1.53
CA ASN A 150 12.90 6.78 1.88
C ASN A 150 14.35 6.48 2.25
N PHE A 151 15.20 7.50 2.22
CA PHE A 151 16.57 7.39 2.70
C PHE A 151 16.64 7.21 4.24
N PRO A 152 17.74 6.64 4.77
CA PRO A 152 17.88 6.32 6.20
C PRO A 152 17.91 7.55 7.12
N TYR A 153 18.22 8.74 6.60
CA TYR A 153 18.21 9.97 7.40
C TYR A 153 16.79 10.47 7.73
N TYR A 154 15.74 9.98 7.08
CA TYR A 154 14.36 10.45 7.31
C TYR A 154 13.87 10.14 8.74
N PRO A 155 13.92 8.87 9.22
CA PRO A 155 13.65 8.53 10.62
C PRO A 155 14.41 9.41 11.62
N VAL A 156 15.71 9.59 11.37
CA VAL A 156 16.61 10.36 12.25
C VAL A 156 16.15 11.81 12.36
N HIS A 157 15.69 12.42 11.27
CA HIS A 157 15.19 13.80 11.29
C HIS A 157 13.90 13.91 12.10
N LEU A 158 12.95 12.99 11.91
CA LEU A 158 11.67 13.02 12.62
C LEU A 158 11.83 12.79 14.11
N GLU A 159 12.69 11.86 14.51
CA GLU A 159 12.98 11.60 15.92
C GLU A 159 13.60 12.83 16.60
N LYS A 160 14.48 13.58 15.91
CA LYS A 160 15.00 14.87 16.40
C LYS A 160 13.92 15.94 16.58
N PHE A 161 12.80 15.86 15.86
CA PHE A 161 11.69 16.81 15.97
C PHE A 161 10.63 16.38 17.00
N GLY A 162 10.92 15.34 17.78
CA GLY A 162 10.04 14.82 18.83
C GLY A 162 8.92 13.91 18.33
N TYR A 163 9.03 13.38 17.10
CA TYR A 163 8.13 12.34 16.63
C TYR A 163 8.53 10.99 17.23
N SER A 164 7.54 10.24 17.72
CA SER A 164 7.72 8.90 18.25
C SER A 164 7.02 7.87 17.37
N LYS A 165 7.37 6.60 17.55
CA LYS A 165 6.65 5.48 16.95
C LYS A 165 5.18 5.49 17.39
N ASP A 166 4.29 5.29 16.43
CA ASP A 166 2.88 4.97 16.65
C ASP A 166 2.66 3.46 16.43
N VAL A 167 2.96 2.99 15.22
CA VAL A 167 2.88 1.56 14.86
C VAL A 167 3.90 1.20 13.80
N ASP A 168 4.40 -0.04 13.84
CA ASP A 168 5.19 -0.60 12.74
C ASP A 168 4.38 -1.59 11.88
N TRP A 169 4.64 -1.54 10.58
CA TRP A 169 4.31 -2.58 9.62
C TRP A 169 5.55 -3.36 9.23
N ILE A 170 5.36 -4.66 9.11
CA ILE A 170 6.37 -5.63 8.77
C ILE A 170 6.02 -6.24 7.43
N GLN A 171 7.04 -6.42 6.59
CA GLN A 171 6.92 -7.12 5.32
C GLN A 171 7.79 -8.38 5.34
N TYR A 172 7.27 -9.43 4.73
CA TYR A 172 7.91 -10.73 4.66
C TYR A 172 8.24 -11.11 3.22
N GLU A 173 9.42 -11.66 3.04
CA GLU A 173 9.82 -12.40 1.85
C GLU A 173 9.53 -13.89 2.10
N ILE A 174 8.80 -14.52 1.19
CA ILE A 174 8.36 -15.91 1.26
C ILE A 174 8.98 -16.66 0.09
N LYS A 175 9.74 -17.72 0.36
CA LYS A 175 10.23 -18.60 -0.70
C LYS A 175 9.11 -19.52 -1.17
N ILE A 176 8.92 -19.58 -2.49
CA ILE A 176 7.94 -20.47 -3.10
C ILE A 176 8.56 -21.88 -3.18
N PRO A 177 7.95 -22.90 -2.54
CA PRO A 177 8.47 -24.25 -2.56
C PRO A 177 8.17 -24.93 -3.90
N ASP A 178 8.85 -26.04 -4.22
CA ASP A 178 8.58 -26.77 -5.47
C ASP A 178 7.21 -27.46 -5.50
N LYS A 179 6.62 -27.70 -4.32
CA LYS A 179 5.25 -28.22 -4.17
C LYS A 179 4.60 -27.64 -2.92
N ILE A 180 3.28 -27.50 -2.95
CA ILE A 180 2.51 -27.11 -1.76
C ILE A 180 2.71 -28.14 -0.65
N PRO A 181 3.02 -27.73 0.60
CA PRO A 181 3.18 -28.65 1.72
C PRO A 181 1.91 -29.48 1.98
N ASP A 182 2.07 -30.78 2.24
CA ASP A 182 0.93 -31.70 2.41
C ASP A 182 0.03 -31.31 3.59
N LYS A 183 0.61 -30.74 4.65
CA LYS A 183 -0.13 -30.16 5.78
C LYS A 183 -1.09 -29.04 5.32
N VAL A 184 -0.64 -28.16 4.43
CA VAL A 184 -1.46 -27.05 3.90
C VAL A 184 -2.59 -27.60 3.02
N LYS A 185 -2.29 -28.57 2.15
CA LYS A 185 -3.31 -29.25 1.33
C LYS A 185 -4.40 -29.90 2.19
N ARG A 186 -4.00 -30.63 3.24
CA ARG A 186 -4.93 -31.28 4.17
C ARG A 186 -5.85 -30.27 4.87
N ILE A 187 -5.29 -29.16 5.37
CA ILE A 187 -6.08 -28.10 6.02
C ILE A 187 -7.07 -27.50 5.01
N CYS A 188 -6.61 -27.18 3.79
CA CYS A 188 -7.45 -26.63 2.73
C CYS A 188 -8.67 -27.51 2.46
N GLU A 189 -8.49 -28.81 2.26
CA GLU A 189 -9.61 -29.73 1.97
C GLU A 189 -10.55 -29.91 3.18
N LEU A 190 -10.02 -30.01 4.39
CA LEU A 190 -10.85 -30.09 5.60
C LEU A 190 -11.72 -28.84 5.80
N VAL A 191 -11.16 -27.65 5.60
CA VAL A 191 -11.88 -26.37 5.76
C VAL A 191 -12.94 -26.22 4.67
N LYS A 192 -12.62 -26.56 3.41
CA LYS A 192 -13.60 -26.55 2.31
C LYS A 192 -14.79 -27.46 2.60
N GLN A 193 -14.54 -28.70 3.02
CA GLN A 193 -15.61 -29.66 3.32
C GLN A 193 -16.43 -29.25 4.54
N LYS A 194 -15.78 -28.87 5.65
CA LYS A 194 -16.45 -28.53 6.90
C LYS A 194 -17.40 -27.34 6.77
N TYR A 195 -17.02 -26.35 5.97
CA TYR A 195 -17.76 -25.10 5.82
C TYR A 195 -18.43 -24.96 4.44
N ASN A 196 -18.42 -26.01 3.62
CA ASN A 196 -18.95 -26.02 2.25
C ASN A 196 -18.47 -24.82 1.41
N LEU A 197 -17.16 -24.58 1.44
CA LEU A 197 -16.53 -23.46 0.73
C LEU A 197 -15.97 -23.91 -0.61
N LYS A 198 -16.08 -23.03 -1.61
CA LYS A 198 -15.56 -23.25 -2.97
C LYS A 198 -14.72 -22.07 -3.43
N ILE A 199 -13.73 -22.35 -4.28
CA ILE A 199 -12.93 -21.33 -4.95
C ILE A 199 -13.61 -21.00 -6.29
N LEU A 200 -13.76 -19.71 -6.58
CA LEU A 200 -14.20 -19.26 -7.90
C LEU A 200 -13.05 -19.35 -8.90
N ASN A 201 -13.29 -20.04 -10.02
CA ASN A 201 -12.31 -20.19 -11.08
C ASN A 201 -12.62 -19.22 -12.22
N PHE A 202 -11.64 -18.37 -12.54
CA PHE A 202 -11.78 -17.33 -13.56
C PHE A 202 -10.79 -17.58 -14.69
N LYS A 203 -11.21 -17.38 -15.94
CA LYS A 203 -10.32 -17.51 -17.11
C LYS A 203 -9.81 -16.15 -17.58
N LYS A 204 -10.62 -15.10 -17.48
CA LYS A 204 -10.30 -13.74 -17.95
C LYS A 204 -10.52 -12.72 -16.83
N SER A 205 -9.77 -11.63 -16.86
CA SER A 205 -9.87 -10.54 -15.87
C SER A 205 -11.29 -9.99 -15.75
N LYS A 206 -12.00 -9.87 -16.87
CA LYS A 206 -13.39 -9.41 -16.89
C LYS A 206 -14.36 -10.30 -16.12
N ASP A 207 -14.03 -11.58 -15.94
CA ASP A 207 -14.88 -12.55 -15.23
C ASP A 207 -14.80 -12.35 -13.70
N ILE A 208 -13.77 -11.62 -13.23
CA ILE A 208 -13.59 -11.23 -11.82
C ILE A 208 -14.45 -10.02 -11.46
N LEU A 209 -14.70 -9.12 -12.42
CA LEU A 209 -15.38 -7.84 -12.20
C LEU A 209 -16.71 -7.95 -11.44
N PRO A 210 -17.60 -8.94 -11.71
CA PRO A 210 -18.85 -9.10 -10.96
C PRO A 210 -18.67 -9.34 -9.45
N TYR A 211 -17.48 -9.78 -9.02
CA TYR A 211 -17.14 -10.08 -7.63
C TYR A 211 -16.25 -9.01 -7.00
N ALA A 212 -15.77 -8.03 -7.77
CA ALA A 212 -14.80 -7.05 -7.31
C ALA A 212 -15.36 -6.14 -6.21
N GLU A 213 -16.61 -5.69 -6.33
CA GLU A 213 -17.27 -4.90 -5.29
C GLU A 213 -17.43 -5.72 -4.00
N GLN A 214 -17.85 -6.99 -4.12
CA GLN A 214 -18.02 -7.88 -2.98
C GLN A 214 -16.70 -8.09 -2.20
N MET A 215 -15.57 -8.15 -2.91
CA MET A 215 -14.24 -8.18 -2.28
C MET A 215 -14.00 -6.94 -1.42
N PHE A 216 -14.33 -5.75 -1.90
CA PHE A 216 -14.21 -4.52 -1.12
C PHE A 216 -15.17 -4.45 0.06
N TYR A 217 -16.38 -5.01 -0.05
CA TYR A 217 -17.27 -5.17 1.10
C TYR A 217 -16.66 -6.10 2.16
N THR A 218 -16.04 -7.21 1.76
CA THR A 218 -15.30 -8.09 2.68
C THR A 218 -14.11 -7.36 3.32
N ILE A 219 -13.43 -6.45 2.61
CA ILE A 219 -12.38 -5.59 3.19
C ILE A 219 -12.97 -4.68 4.26
N ASN A 220 -13.99 -3.90 3.91
CA ASN A 220 -14.62 -2.97 4.85
C ASN A 220 -15.08 -3.68 6.13
N GLU A 221 -15.69 -4.87 6.00
CA GLU A 221 -16.16 -5.65 7.14
C GLU A 221 -15.00 -6.25 7.96
N GLY A 222 -13.99 -6.79 7.29
CA GLY A 222 -12.88 -7.50 7.92
C GLY A 222 -11.84 -6.58 8.56
N PHE A 223 -11.69 -5.36 8.04
CA PHE A 223 -10.62 -4.42 8.40
C PHE A 223 -11.10 -3.27 9.29
N LYS A 224 -12.41 -3.14 9.56
CA LYS A 224 -12.98 -2.02 10.34
C LYS A 224 -12.30 -1.74 11.68
N ASP A 225 -11.74 -2.77 12.32
CA ASP A 225 -11.08 -2.67 13.63
C ASP A 225 -9.54 -2.57 13.53
N LEU A 226 -8.98 -2.55 12.31
CA LEU A 226 -7.54 -2.41 12.08
C LEU A 226 -7.11 -0.95 12.19
N PHE A 227 -5.99 -0.72 12.86
CA PHE A 227 -5.42 0.61 13.07
C PHE A 227 -5.42 1.46 11.80
N GLY A 228 -5.97 2.67 11.89
CA GLY A 228 -5.93 3.69 10.83
C GLY A 228 -6.91 3.47 9.67
N PHE A 229 -7.54 2.29 9.60
CA PHE A 229 -8.44 1.93 8.51
C PHE A 229 -9.70 2.79 8.51
N VAL A 230 -10.10 3.22 7.32
CA VAL A 230 -11.36 3.92 7.06
C VAL A 230 -12.12 3.12 6.00
N PRO A 231 -13.33 2.62 6.31
CA PRO A 231 -14.14 1.91 5.33
C PRO A 231 -14.35 2.74 4.06
N LEU A 232 -14.12 2.10 2.91
CA LEU A 232 -14.28 2.71 1.60
C LEU A 232 -15.76 2.96 1.30
N THR A 233 -16.06 4.12 0.73
CA THR A 233 -17.41 4.42 0.21
C THR A 233 -17.68 3.70 -1.11
N GLU A 234 -18.95 3.55 -1.47
CA GLU A 234 -19.38 3.04 -2.79
C GLU A 234 -18.66 3.70 -3.97
N ARG A 235 -18.50 5.03 -3.90
CA ARG A 235 -17.82 5.78 -4.96
C ARG A 235 -16.33 5.45 -5.03
N GLN A 236 -15.67 5.26 -3.87
CA GLN A 236 -14.27 4.81 -3.82
C GLN A 236 -14.12 3.39 -4.33
N ILE A 237 -15.01 2.48 -3.95
CA ILE A 237 -15.01 1.09 -4.43
C ILE A 237 -15.12 1.06 -5.96
N LYS A 238 -16.12 1.74 -6.53
CA LYS A 238 -16.28 1.83 -8.00
C LYS A 238 -15.06 2.44 -8.69
N HIS A 239 -14.47 3.47 -8.10
CA HIS A 239 -13.25 4.08 -8.60
C HIS A 239 -12.10 3.07 -8.66
N TYR A 240 -11.80 2.34 -7.57
CA TYR A 240 -10.72 1.36 -7.53
C TYR A 240 -10.97 0.16 -8.44
N VAL A 241 -12.21 -0.33 -8.51
CA VAL A 241 -12.58 -1.40 -9.45
C VAL A 241 -12.29 -0.98 -10.88
N SER A 242 -12.74 0.21 -11.29
CA SER A 242 -12.52 0.73 -12.65
C SER A 242 -11.03 0.93 -12.97
N GLN A 243 -10.23 1.33 -11.98
CA GLN A 243 -8.83 1.66 -12.18
C GLN A 243 -7.93 0.42 -12.27
N TYR A 244 -8.22 -0.63 -11.49
CA TYR A 244 -7.26 -1.73 -11.30
C TYR A 244 -7.73 -3.07 -11.86
N PHE A 245 -9.01 -3.42 -11.76
CA PHE A 245 -9.47 -4.79 -12.03
C PHE A 245 -9.41 -5.20 -13.50
N GLY A 246 -9.41 -4.24 -14.43
CA GLY A 246 -9.25 -4.53 -15.86
C GLY A 246 -7.92 -5.19 -16.23
N MET A 247 -6.89 -5.07 -15.38
CA MET A 247 -5.54 -5.59 -15.63
C MET A 247 -5.13 -6.75 -14.70
N VAL A 248 -6.02 -7.17 -13.81
CA VAL A 248 -5.75 -8.23 -12.83
C VAL A 248 -5.64 -9.58 -13.53
N ASN A 249 -4.59 -10.34 -13.23
CA ASN A 249 -4.41 -11.68 -13.77
C ASN A 249 -5.15 -12.70 -12.88
N PRO A 250 -6.16 -13.42 -13.39
CA PRO A 250 -6.96 -14.33 -12.57
C PRO A 250 -6.17 -15.46 -11.90
N LYS A 251 -5.00 -15.84 -12.44
CA LYS A 251 -4.13 -16.85 -11.83
C LYS A 251 -3.64 -16.47 -10.42
N TYR A 252 -3.55 -15.18 -10.14
CA TYR A 252 -3.01 -14.67 -8.87
C TYR A 252 -4.10 -14.07 -7.99
N VAL A 253 -5.35 -14.40 -8.28
CA VAL A 253 -6.52 -14.04 -7.49
C VAL A 253 -7.20 -15.32 -7.04
N SER A 254 -7.66 -15.32 -5.80
CA SER A 254 -8.40 -16.45 -5.27
C SER A 254 -9.57 -15.94 -4.45
N PHE A 255 -10.78 -16.13 -4.96
CA PHE A 255 -12.02 -15.78 -4.27
C PHE A 255 -12.67 -17.05 -3.73
N VAL A 256 -12.95 -17.06 -2.42
CA VAL A 256 -13.58 -18.15 -1.71
C VAL A 256 -14.99 -17.74 -1.35
N VAL A 257 -15.96 -18.53 -1.78
CA VAL A 257 -17.38 -18.29 -1.51
C VAL A 257 -18.02 -19.47 -0.80
N ASP A 258 -19.14 -19.23 -0.13
CA ASP A 258 -19.99 -20.27 0.44
C ASP A 258 -21.01 -20.83 -0.58
N ASN A 259 -21.94 -21.64 -0.08
CA ASN A 259 -23.03 -22.24 -0.87
C ASN A 259 -23.99 -21.20 -1.47
N ASN A 260 -24.10 -20.01 -0.88
CA ASN A 260 -24.95 -18.92 -1.35
C ASN A 260 -24.23 -18.03 -2.37
N ASN A 261 -22.99 -18.38 -2.76
CA ASN A 261 -22.08 -17.54 -3.54
C ASN A 261 -21.70 -16.22 -2.83
N GLU A 262 -21.79 -16.17 -1.50
CA GLU A 262 -21.27 -15.02 -0.76
C GLU A 262 -19.76 -15.13 -0.58
N MET A 263 -19.04 -14.03 -0.79
CA MET A 263 -17.60 -13.98 -0.56
C MET A 263 -17.29 -14.11 0.93
N VAL A 264 -16.59 -15.18 1.26
CA VAL A 264 -16.16 -15.53 2.62
C VAL A 264 -14.71 -15.11 2.84
N GLY A 265 -13.89 -15.15 1.79
CA GLY A 265 -12.52 -14.65 1.86
C GLY A 265 -11.88 -14.57 0.50
N PHE A 266 -10.78 -13.84 0.43
CA PHE A 266 -10.04 -13.67 -0.81
C PHE A 266 -8.55 -13.44 -0.55
N GLY A 267 -7.76 -13.77 -1.57
CA GLY A 267 -6.38 -13.33 -1.72
C GLY A 267 -6.20 -12.67 -3.09
N LEU A 268 -5.50 -11.53 -3.10
CA LEU A 268 -5.18 -10.76 -4.30
C LEU A 268 -3.66 -10.56 -4.36
N GLY A 269 -3.06 -11.00 -5.46
CA GLY A 269 -1.66 -10.75 -5.77
C GLY A 269 -1.45 -10.50 -7.25
N PHE A 270 -0.21 -10.18 -7.61
CA PHE A 270 0.22 -10.00 -8.98
C PHE A 270 1.70 -10.33 -9.11
N LEU A 271 2.17 -10.60 -10.33
CA LEU A 271 3.62 -10.69 -10.57
C LEU A 271 4.24 -9.32 -10.36
N SER A 272 5.33 -9.26 -9.58
CA SER A 272 5.93 -8.00 -9.17
C SER A 272 6.23 -7.12 -10.39
N LEU A 273 5.94 -5.83 -10.27
CA LEU A 273 6.22 -4.85 -11.32
C LEU A 273 7.34 -3.89 -10.92
N SER A 274 7.98 -4.09 -9.76
CA SER A 274 9.00 -3.18 -9.22
C SER A 274 10.11 -2.88 -10.22
N LYS A 275 10.70 -3.92 -10.83
CA LYS A 275 11.77 -3.77 -11.84
C LYS A 275 11.27 -3.05 -13.09
N ALA A 276 10.05 -3.33 -13.56
CA ALA A 276 9.43 -2.64 -14.68
C ALA A 276 9.19 -1.14 -14.39
N PHE A 277 8.69 -0.80 -13.21
CA PHE A 277 8.42 0.58 -12.81
C PHE A 277 9.70 1.41 -12.67
N ILE A 278 10.77 0.82 -12.13
CA ILE A 278 12.10 1.45 -12.12
C ILE A 278 12.56 1.77 -13.56
N LYS A 279 12.42 0.84 -14.49
CA LYS A 279 12.77 1.06 -15.90
C LYS A 279 11.86 2.10 -16.58
N ALA A 280 10.58 2.14 -16.21
CA ALA A 280 9.60 3.08 -16.73
C ALA A 280 9.80 4.52 -16.22
N LYS A 281 10.52 4.72 -15.10
CA LYS A 281 10.87 6.04 -14.55
C LYS A 281 9.64 6.97 -14.42
N GLY A 282 8.56 6.42 -13.86
CA GLY A 282 7.31 7.14 -13.61
C GLY A 282 6.45 7.42 -14.85
N LYS A 283 6.78 6.89 -16.04
CA LYS A 283 6.07 7.18 -17.30
C LYS A 283 5.72 5.91 -18.08
N LEU A 284 4.48 5.80 -18.55
CA LEU A 284 4.05 4.72 -19.45
C LEU A 284 4.49 4.95 -20.90
N PHE A 285 4.44 6.19 -21.37
CA PHE A 285 4.68 6.54 -22.77
C PHE A 285 5.98 7.34 -22.94
N PRO A 286 6.69 7.17 -24.08
CA PRO A 286 6.30 6.31 -25.20
C PRO A 286 6.58 4.80 -25.02
N PHE A 287 7.50 4.38 -24.14
CA PHE A 287 7.96 2.98 -24.09
C PHE A 287 7.92 2.28 -22.72
N GLY A 288 7.57 2.99 -21.64
CA GLY A 288 7.55 2.41 -20.29
C GLY A 288 6.57 1.24 -20.13
N PHE A 289 5.44 1.27 -20.86
CA PHE A 289 4.45 0.20 -20.85
C PHE A 289 5.02 -1.16 -21.31
N ILE A 290 6.06 -1.16 -22.15
CA ILE A 290 6.69 -2.40 -22.65
C ILE A 290 7.31 -3.19 -21.50
N HIS A 291 7.97 -2.50 -20.56
CA HIS A 291 8.55 -3.13 -19.38
C HIS A 291 7.48 -3.74 -18.48
N ILE A 292 6.38 -3.02 -18.28
CA ILE A 292 5.26 -3.47 -17.43
C ILE A 292 4.57 -4.69 -18.05
N LEU A 293 4.23 -4.64 -19.33
CA LEU A 293 3.61 -5.78 -20.02
C LEU A 293 4.50 -7.02 -20.04
N LYS A 294 5.83 -6.85 -20.07
CA LYS A 294 6.80 -7.95 -19.99
C LYS A 294 6.73 -8.63 -18.61
N ASP A 295 6.84 -7.85 -17.54
CA ASP A 295 6.85 -8.39 -16.17
C ASP A 295 5.45 -8.92 -15.75
N MET A 296 4.36 -8.35 -16.27
CA MET A 296 3.00 -8.89 -16.11
C MET A 296 2.82 -10.29 -16.72
N LYS A 297 3.62 -10.65 -17.74
CA LYS A 297 3.55 -11.97 -18.40
C LYS A 297 4.43 -13.01 -17.70
N LYS A 298 5.62 -12.62 -17.24
CA LYS A 298 6.58 -13.52 -16.61
C LYS A 298 7.46 -12.78 -15.63
N ASN A 299 7.48 -13.25 -14.39
CA ASN A 299 8.35 -12.77 -13.33
C ASN A 299 8.64 -13.94 -12.36
N ASP A 300 9.81 -13.92 -11.74
CA ASP A 300 10.18 -14.85 -10.67
C ASP A 300 9.66 -14.40 -9.29
N THR A 301 9.13 -13.18 -9.20
CA THR A 301 8.65 -12.57 -7.97
C THR A 301 7.18 -12.21 -8.09
N ALA A 302 6.40 -12.47 -7.05
CA ALA A 302 5.01 -12.03 -6.91
C ALA A 302 4.84 -11.10 -5.69
N ASP A 303 3.98 -10.10 -5.81
CA ASP A 303 3.59 -9.24 -4.70
C ASP A 303 2.18 -9.65 -4.25
N LEU A 304 2.04 -10.04 -2.98
CA LEU A 304 0.75 -10.26 -2.33
C LEU A 304 0.21 -8.90 -1.92
N LEU A 305 -0.86 -8.45 -2.57
CA LEU A 305 -1.38 -7.10 -2.41
C LEU A 305 -2.27 -7.00 -1.17
N MET A 306 -3.30 -7.83 -1.12
CA MET A 306 -4.35 -7.75 -0.12
C MET A 306 -5.00 -9.11 0.09
N GLN A 307 -5.56 -9.27 1.27
CA GLN A 307 -6.38 -10.42 1.63
C GLN A 307 -7.49 -9.99 2.58
N GLY A 308 -8.57 -10.74 2.61
CA GLY A 308 -9.66 -10.49 3.54
C GLY A 308 -10.41 -11.76 3.85
N VAL A 309 -10.97 -11.81 5.05
CA VAL A 309 -11.85 -12.89 5.50
C VAL A 309 -13.01 -12.24 6.24
N LYS A 310 -14.23 -12.63 5.88
CA LYS A 310 -15.47 -12.22 6.56
C LYS A 310 -15.38 -12.53 8.05
N ASN A 311 -15.94 -11.70 8.92
CA ASN A 311 -15.71 -11.82 10.37
C ASN A 311 -16.11 -13.19 10.92
N ASP A 312 -17.24 -13.73 10.46
CA ASP A 312 -17.74 -15.05 10.85
C ASP A 312 -16.81 -16.21 10.47
N TYR A 313 -15.82 -15.98 9.61
CA TYR A 313 -14.87 -16.97 9.13
C TYR A 313 -13.43 -16.72 9.58
N LYS A 314 -13.20 -15.67 10.37
CA LYS A 314 -11.90 -15.46 11.04
C LYS A 314 -11.57 -16.68 11.92
N LEU A 315 -10.29 -17.04 11.95
CA LEU A 315 -9.77 -18.19 12.71
C LEU A 315 -10.33 -19.58 12.31
N LYS A 316 -11.14 -19.68 11.24
CA LYS A 316 -11.67 -20.97 10.72
C LYS A 316 -10.77 -21.63 9.66
N GLY A 317 -9.60 -21.08 9.38
CA GLY A 317 -8.64 -21.63 8.42
C GLY A 317 -8.87 -21.25 6.96
N VAL A 318 -9.81 -20.35 6.65
CA VAL A 318 -10.08 -19.86 5.28
C VAL A 318 -8.84 -19.37 4.53
N PRO A 319 -7.86 -18.67 5.16
CA PRO A 319 -6.65 -18.27 4.46
C PRO A 319 -5.84 -19.41 3.84
N ALA A 320 -5.86 -20.60 4.43
CA ALA A 320 -5.18 -21.75 3.85
C ALA A 320 -5.74 -22.13 2.46
N ILE A 321 -7.03 -21.86 2.20
CA ILE A 321 -7.68 -22.15 0.93
C ILE A 321 -7.12 -21.25 -0.17
N PHE A 322 -7.21 -19.93 0.02
CA PHE A 322 -6.82 -19.00 -1.04
C PHE A 322 -5.30 -18.93 -1.22
N TYR A 323 -4.50 -19.10 -0.16
CA TYR A 323 -3.05 -19.21 -0.32
C TYR A 323 -2.61 -20.49 -0.98
N ALA A 324 -3.19 -21.65 -0.65
CA ALA A 324 -2.84 -22.89 -1.34
C ALA A 324 -3.09 -22.76 -2.85
N HIS A 325 -4.21 -22.14 -3.24
CA HIS A 325 -4.54 -21.87 -4.63
C HIS A 325 -3.56 -20.88 -5.29
N MET A 326 -3.28 -19.74 -4.66
CA MET A 326 -2.33 -18.75 -5.20
C MET A 326 -0.91 -19.30 -5.29
N MET A 327 -0.44 -20.00 -4.26
CA MET A 327 0.88 -20.61 -4.23
C MET A 327 1.02 -21.69 -5.30
N GLN A 328 -0.02 -22.51 -5.55
CA GLN A 328 0.02 -23.50 -6.63
C GLN A 328 0.19 -22.79 -7.98
N ASN A 329 -0.56 -21.71 -8.22
CA ASN A 329 -0.39 -20.89 -9.42
C ASN A 329 1.01 -20.26 -9.51
N PHE A 330 1.60 -19.83 -8.39
CA PHE A 330 2.98 -19.32 -8.38
C PHE A 330 3.99 -20.41 -8.79
N ILE A 331 3.85 -21.62 -8.25
CA ILE A 331 4.68 -22.78 -8.62
C ILE A 331 4.56 -23.08 -10.11
N ASP A 332 3.33 -23.22 -10.62
CA ASP A 332 3.05 -23.59 -12.01
C ASP A 332 3.56 -22.53 -13.02
N ASN A 333 3.75 -21.29 -12.58
CA ASN A 333 4.24 -20.19 -13.42
C ASN A 333 5.70 -19.81 -13.13
N GLY A 334 6.41 -20.61 -12.33
CA GLY A 334 7.85 -20.46 -12.09
C GLY A 334 8.24 -19.30 -11.18
N VAL A 335 7.30 -18.78 -10.37
CA VAL A 335 7.59 -17.79 -9.32
C VAL A 335 8.41 -18.48 -8.23
N LYS A 336 9.46 -17.81 -7.76
CA LYS A 336 10.40 -18.27 -6.74
C LYS A 336 10.26 -17.53 -5.42
N THR A 337 9.74 -16.32 -5.45
CA THR A 337 9.59 -15.49 -4.25
C THR A 337 8.26 -14.75 -4.27
N ALA A 338 7.59 -14.70 -3.12
CA ALA A 338 6.44 -13.84 -2.89
C ALA A 338 6.77 -12.82 -1.80
N ILE A 339 6.42 -11.56 -2.04
CA ILE A 339 6.54 -10.47 -1.06
C ILE A 339 5.17 -10.24 -0.45
N SER A 340 5.06 -10.27 0.87
CA SER A 340 3.80 -10.00 1.56
C SER A 340 3.36 -8.54 1.39
N SER A 341 2.09 -8.26 1.65
CA SER A 341 1.65 -6.90 1.96
C SER A 341 2.26 -6.44 3.28
N ASN A 342 2.08 -5.16 3.62
CA ASN A 342 2.37 -4.67 4.96
C ASN A 342 1.47 -5.40 5.98
N VAL A 343 2.07 -5.90 7.06
CA VAL A 343 1.38 -6.58 8.16
C VAL A 343 1.66 -5.80 9.45
N LEU A 344 0.61 -5.46 10.21
CA LEU A 344 0.77 -4.88 11.55
C LEU A 344 1.66 -5.77 12.42
N GLU A 345 2.63 -5.16 13.11
CA GLU A 345 3.59 -5.90 13.95
C GLU A 345 2.93 -6.78 15.03
N GLN A 346 1.71 -6.44 15.45
CA GLN A 346 0.92 -7.18 16.44
C GLN A 346 0.11 -8.34 15.82
N ASN A 347 -0.02 -8.40 14.49
CA ASN A 347 -0.84 -9.37 13.77
C ASN A 347 -0.12 -10.73 13.63
N LYS A 348 -0.05 -11.45 14.75
CA LYS A 348 0.57 -12.78 14.83
C LYS A 348 -0.09 -13.82 13.92
N SER A 349 -1.39 -13.69 13.63
CA SER A 349 -2.11 -14.67 12.79
C SER A 349 -1.65 -14.63 11.34
N SER A 350 -1.39 -13.43 10.80
CA SER A 350 -0.86 -13.26 9.44
C SER A 350 0.58 -13.79 9.33
N PHE A 351 1.40 -13.58 10.35
CA PHE A 351 2.75 -14.15 10.43
C PHE A 351 2.72 -15.69 10.45
N LEU A 352 1.93 -16.30 11.35
CA LEU A 352 1.84 -17.76 11.49
C LEU A 352 1.38 -18.46 10.21
N MET A 353 0.53 -17.78 9.44
CA MET A 353 0.06 -18.29 8.16
C MET A 353 1.17 -18.41 7.12
N PHE A 354 2.10 -17.45 7.08
CA PHE A 354 3.26 -17.52 6.19
C PHE A 354 4.30 -18.52 6.69
N THR A 355 4.53 -18.62 8.00
CA THR A 355 5.60 -19.49 8.54
C THR A 355 5.21 -20.96 8.66
N ASN A 356 3.92 -21.30 8.55
CA ASN A 356 3.45 -22.69 8.69
C ASN A 356 3.61 -23.49 7.40
N GLY A 357 4.87 -23.85 7.08
CA GLY A 357 5.22 -24.71 5.95
C GLY A 357 5.95 -24.01 4.81
N TYR A 358 6.29 -22.73 4.96
CA TYR A 358 7.10 -21.99 4.01
C TYR A 358 8.32 -21.38 4.70
N GLU A 359 9.40 -21.21 3.95
CA GLU A 359 10.57 -20.46 4.40
C GLU A 359 10.26 -18.96 4.25
N VAL A 360 10.41 -18.22 5.35
CA VAL A 360 10.00 -16.82 5.45
C VAL A 360 11.07 -16.00 6.17
N ARG A 361 11.36 -14.82 5.64
CA ARG A 361 12.24 -13.82 6.25
C ARG A 361 11.51 -12.48 6.35
N GLN A 362 11.57 -11.83 7.52
CA GLN A 362 11.25 -10.41 7.60
C GLN A 362 12.40 -9.63 6.93
N HIS A 363 12.09 -8.82 5.93
CA HIS A 363 13.12 -8.06 5.19
C HIS A 363 12.97 -6.55 5.29
N ILE A 364 11.76 -6.05 5.55
CA ILE A 364 11.48 -4.62 5.59
C ILE A 364 10.56 -4.29 6.79
N ARG A 365 10.85 -3.17 7.45
CA ARG A 365 9.99 -2.56 8.46
C ARG A 365 9.70 -1.11 8.10
N ARG A 366 8.43 -0.75 8.21
CA ARG A 366 7.93 0.62 8.03
C ARG A 366 7.24 1.10 9.29
N ARG A 367 7.34 2.38 9.59
CA ARG A 367 6.84 3.01 10.80
C ARG A 367 5.89 4.15 10.48
N ILE A 368 4.77 4.17 11.17
CA ILE A 368 3.98 5.38 11.35
C ILE A 368 4.51 6.11 12.58
N TYR A 369 4.84 7.37 12.38
CA TYR A 369 5.27 8.31 13.40
C TYR A 369 4.09 9.18 13.84
N THR A 370 4.13 9.59 15.11
CA THR A 370 3.14 10.47 15.71
C THR A 370 3.79 11.53 16.59
N LYS A 371 3.12 12.68 16.74
CA LYS A 371 3.53 13.79 17.62
C LYS A 371 2.31 14.61 18.04
N HIS A 372 2.20 14.95 19.33
CA HIS A 372 1.22 15.92 19.82
C HIS A 372 1.69 17.35 19.53
N ILE A 373 0.76 18.23 19.13
CA ILE A 373 1.07 19.57 18.60
C ILE A 373 0.23 20.67 19.21
#